data_AF-A0A9X6LIN4-F1
#
_entry.id   AF-A0A9X6LIN4-F1
#
_cell.length_a   1.000
_cell.length_b   1.000
_cell.length_c   1.000
_cell.angle_alpha   90.00
_cell.angle_beta   90.00
_cell.angle_gamma   90.00
#
_symmetry.space_group_name_H-M   'P 1'
#
loop_
_entity.id
_entity.type
_entity.pdbx_description
1 polymer ?
#
loop_
_entity_poly.entity_id
_entity_poly.type
_entity_poly.pdbx_seq_one_letter_code
_entity_poly.pdbx_strand_id
1 'polypeptide(L)' 'MKEVKGKNTKLMEEFDVLLRQLLIKSKTDERVKNFLGDLFEMLSDNKLHSDIDFKTALNKLKEKHFPNFEKGESESD' A
#
# COMPACT_ATOMS: atom_id res chain seq x y z
N MET A 1 15.52 25.75 -11.30
CA MET A 1 14.89 24.51 -10.76
C MET A 1 14.95 23.42 -11.82
N LYS A 2 16.01 22.62 -11.82
CA LYS A 2 16.14 21.41 -12.64
C LYS A 2 16.28 20.24 -11.68
N GLU A 3 15.73 19.08 -12.05
CA GLU A 3 15.78 17.79 -11.34
C GLU A 3 14.66 17.49 -10.32
N VAL A 4 13.42 17.38 -10.80
CA VAL A 4 12.39 16.56 -10.12
C VAL A 4 11.74 15.53 -11.07
N LYS A 5 11.90 15.68 -12.39
CA LYS A 5 11.20 14.83 -13.37
C LYS A 5 11.65 13.37 -13.40
N GLY A 6 12.92 13.04 -13.10
CA GLY A 6 13.43 11.66 -13.21
C GLY A 6 13.13 10.74 -12.02
N LYS A 7 13.07 11.30 -10.80
CA LYS A 7 12.83 10.52 -9.57
C LYS A 7 11.37 10.08 -9.45
N ASN A 8 10.43 10.93 -9.88
CA ASN A 8 9.01 10.60 -9.88
C ASN A 8 8.67 9.46 -10.86
N THR A 9 9.35 9.36 -12.01
CA THR A 9 9.10 8.27 -12.97
C THR A 9 9.50 6.92 -12.40
N LYS A 10 10.71 6.83 -11.82
CA LYS A 10 11.20 5.58 -11.23
C LYS A 10 10.36 5.11 -10.04
N LEU A 11 9.94 6.04 -9.18
CA LEU A 11 9.05 5.74 -8.05
C LEU A 11 7.70 5.18 -8.52
N MET A 12 7.13 5.75 -9.60
CA MET A 12 5.87 5.27 -10.16
C MET A 12 6.02 3.89 -10.82
N GLU A 13 7.15 3.61 -11.46
CA GLU A 13 7.45 2.28 -12.00
C GLU A 13 7.59 1.24 -10.90
N GLU A 14 8.33 1.54 -9.84
CA GLU A 14 8.48 0.66 -8.66
C GLU A 14 7.12 0.42 -7.99
N PHE A 15 6.28 1.47 -7.89
CA PHE A 15 4.94 1.36 -7.35
C PHE A 15 4.02 0.49 -8.22
N ASP A 16 4.06 0.62 -9.56
CA ASP A 16 3.29 -0.22 -10.49
C ASP A 16 3.68 -1.70 -10.34
N VAL A 17 4.97 -2.00 -10.23
CA VAL A 17 5.46 -3.37 -10.01
C VAL A 17 4.93 -3.95 -8.69
N LEU A 18 5.00 -3.19 -7.60
CA LEU A 18 4.49 -3.62 -6.30
C LEU A 18 2.97 -3.84 -6.32
N LEU A 19 2.21 -2.96 -6.97
CA LEU A 19 0.77 -3.12 -7.13
C LEU A 19 0.43 -4.41 -7.90
N ARG A 20 1.14 -4.69 -8.99
CA ARG A 20 0.95 -5.94 -9.75
C ARG A 20 1.23 -7.17 -8.90
N GLN A 21 2.31 -7.16 -8.12
CA GLN A 21 2.65 -8.27 -7.22
C GLN A 21 1.55 -8.50 -6.17
N LEU A 22 1.04 -7.43 -5.57
CA LEU A 22 -0.08 -7.51 -4.62
C LEU A 22 -1.36 -8.04 -5.29
N LEU A 23 -1.69 -7.59 -6.50
CA LEU A 23 -2.85 -8.07 -7.26
C LEU A 23 -2.74 -9.54 -7.67
N ILE A 24 -1.52 -10.03 -7.91
CA ILE A 24 -1.29 -11.46 -8.17
C ILE A 24 -1.48 -12.24 -6.87
N LYS A 25 -0.86 -11.80 -5.76
CA LYS A 25 -0.96 -12.47 -4.46
C LYS A 25 -2.39 -12.49 -3.92
N SER A 26 -3.18 -11.44 -4.14
CA SER A 26 -4.59 -11.38 -3.71
C SER A 26 -5.49 -12.43 -4.37
N LYS A 27 -5.04 -13.09 -5.45
CA LYS A 27 -5.80 -14.20 -6.06
C LYS A 27 -5.77 -15.46 -5.22
N THR A 28 -4.72 -15.64 -4.40
CA THR A 28 -4.51 -16.84 -3.58
C THR A 28 -4.47 -16.53 -2.09
N ASP A 29 -4.27 -15.27 -1.71
CA ASP A 29 -4.20 -14.80 -0.34
C ASP A 29 -5.37 -13.85 -0.04
N GLU A 30 -6.34 -14.35 0.72
CA GLU A 30 -7.55 -13.61 1.11
C GLU A 30 -7.22 -12.40 1.99
N ARG A 31 -6.16 -12.47 2.81
CA ARG A 31 -5.72 -11.34 3.64
C ARG A 31 -5.19 -10.22 2.77
N VAL A 32 -4.38 -10.53 1.75
CA VAL A 32 -3.92 -9.52 0.78
C VAL A 32 -5.07 -8.95 -0.03
N LYS A 33 -6.06 -9.77 -0.41
CA LYS A 33 -7.28 -9.31 -1.10
C LYS A 33 -8.06 -8.31 -0.25
N ASN A 34 -8.28 -8.61 1.02
CA ASN A 34 -9.01 -7.74 1.94
C ASN A 34 -8.23 -6.44 2.22
N PHE A 35 -6.90 -6.54 2.34
CA PHE A 35 -6.03 -5.37 2.44
C PHE A 35 -6.16 -4.43 1.22
N LEU A 36 -6.12 -4.99 0.01
CA LEU A 36 -6.27 -4.20 -1.21
C LEU A 36 -7.66 -3.55 -1.31
N GLY A 37 -8.73 -4.27 -0.93
CA GLY A 37 -10.08 -3.72 -0.90
C GLY A 37 -10.17 -2.47 -0.01
N ASP A 38 -9.72 -2.58 1.24
CA ASP A 38 -9.72 -1.47 2.18
C ASP A 38 -8.77 -0.33 1.75
N LEU A 39 -7.65 -0.64 1.08
CA LEU A 39 -6.75 0.36 0.51
C LEU A 39 -7.43 1.16 -0.60
N PHE A 40 -8.16 0.48 -1.49
CA PHE A 40 -8.94 1.13 -2.54
C PHE A 40 -10.03 2.01 -1.96
N GLU A 41 -10.75 1.57 -0.91
CA GLU A 41 -11.75 2.38 -0.22
C GLU A 41 -11.11 3.62 0.41
N MET A 42 -9.99 3.46 1.12
CA MET A 42 -9.24 4.57 1.72
C MET A 42 -8.77 5.61 0.69
N LEU A 43 -8.33 5.16 -0.49
CA LEU A 43 -7.89 6.04 -1.58
C LEU A 43 -9.05 6.69 -2.34
N SER A 44 -10.17 5.98 -2.46
CA SER A 44 -11.38 6.45 -3.15
C SER A 44 -12.22 7.39 -2.29
N ASP A 45 -12.04 7.34 -0.97
CA ASP A 45 -12.63 8.30 -0.06
C ASP A 45 -11.95 9.66 -0.27
N ASN A 46 -12.51 10.45 -1.20
CA ASN A 46 -12.17 11.84 -1.44
C ASN A 46 -12.31 12.72 -0.18
N LYS A 47 -12.88 12.17 0.91
CA LYS A 47 -12.85 12.72 2.25
C LYS A 47 -11.73 12.10 3.07
N LEU A 48 -10.49 12.07 2.56
CA LEU A 48 -9.34 12.15 3.45
C LEU A 48 -9.51 13.44 4.26
N HIS A 49 -10.24 13.29 5.36
CA HIS A 49 -10.52 14.32 6.33
C HIS A 49 -9.16 14.95 6.63
N SER A 50 -9.11 16.28 6.57
CA SER A 50 -7.90 17.09 6.80
C SER A 50 -7.13 16.74 8.08
N ASP A 51 -7.71 15.90 8.94
CA ASP A 51 -7.22 15.50 10.25
C ASP A 51 -6.38 14.20 10.25
N ILE A 52 -6.42 13.36 9.20
CA ILE A 52 -5.62 12.11 9.15
C ILE A 52 -4.72 12.09 7.92
N ASP A 53 -3.40 12.20 8.14
CA ASP A 53 -2.39 12.01 7.11
C ASP A 53 -2.45 10.58 6.51
N PHE A 54 -2.22 10.48 5.20
CA PHE A 54 -2.21 9.25 4.42
C PHE A 54 -1.36 8.16 5.08
N LYS A 55 -0.21 8.53 5.66
CA LYS A 55 0.68 7.58 6.35
C LYS A 55 0.04 6.94 7.57
N THR A 56 -0.73 7.71 8.35
CA THR A 56 -1.44 7.20 9.53
C THR A 56 -2.56 6.27 9.13
N ALA A 57 -3.32 6.61 8.08
CA ALA A 57 -4.37 5.75 7.56
C ALA A 57 -3.80 4.43 7.01
N LEU A 58 -2.70 4.49 6.24
CA LEU A 58 -2.01 3.32 5.72
C LEU A 58 -1.43 2.44 6.83
N ASN A 59 -0.86 3.03 7.90
CA ASN A 59 -0.35 2.26 9.04
C ASN A 59 -1.47 1.51 9.77
N LYS A 60 -2.61 2.16 10.03
CA LYS A 60 -3.79 1.50 10.62
C LYS A 60 -4.29 0.35 9.74
N LEU A 61 -4.26 0.55 8.42
CA LEU A 61 -4.63 -0.48 7.47
C LEU A 61 -3.66 -1.67 7.53
N LYS A 62 -2.36 -1.40 7.59
CA LYS A 62 -1.33 -2.43 7.74
C LYS A 62 -1.52 -3.20 9.05
N GLU A 63 -1.74 -2.53 10.17
CA GLU A 63 -1.98 -3.17 11.47
C GLU A 63 -3.26 -4.02 11.49
N LYS A 64 -4.33 -3.57 10.81
CA LYS A 64 -5.59 -4.32 10.70
C LYS A 64 -5.40 -5.67 10.01
N HIS A 65 -4.67 -5.68 8.88
CA HIS A 65 -4.52 -6.87 8.05
C HIS A 65 -3.28 -7.70 8.40
N PHE A 66 -2.23 -7.05 8.91
CA PHE A 66 -0.95 -7.64 9.25
C PHE A 66 -0.49 -7.17 10.66
N PRO A 67 -1.20 -7.58 11.73
CA PRO A 67 -0.96 -7.11 13.09
C PRO A 67 0.43 -7.47 13.64
N ASN A 68 1.08 -8.50 13.10
CA ASN A 68 2.41 -8.95 13.48
C ASN A 68 3.46 -8.68 12.39
N PHE A 69 3.22 -7.69 11.51
CA PHE A 69 4.18 -7.27 10.48
C PHE A 69 5.38 -6.56 11.11
N GLU A 70 6.16 -7.28 11.90
CA GLU A 70 7.54 -6.97 12.17
C GLU A 70 8.36 -7.33 10.93
N LYS A 71 9.49 -6.65 10.77
CA LYS A 71 10.43 -6.79 9.65
C LYS A 71 10.86 -8.23 9.31
N GLY A 72 10.49 -9.23 10.12
CA GLY A 72 10.72 -10.66 9.90
C GLY A 72 9.62 -11.41 9.12
N GLU A 73 8.41 -10.86 8.94
CA GLU A 73 7.39 -11.51 8.09
C GLU A 73 7.70 -11.41 6.57
N SER A 74 8.72 -10.63 6.17
CA SER A 74 9.23 -10.63 4.79
C SER A 74 10.25 -11.74 4.49
N GLU A 75 10.65 -12.53 5.49
CA GLU A 75 11.67 -13.59 5.35
C GLU A 75 11.09 -15.01 5.42
N SER A 76 9.76 -15.21 5.33
CA SER A 76 9.19 -16.56 5.35
C SER A 76 7.93 -16.69 4.50
N ASP A 77 8.11 -17.07 3.22
CA ASP A 77 7.74 -18.38 2.67
C ASP A 77 8.38 -18.56 1.28
#